data_AF-Q70W39-F1
#
_entry.id   AF-Q70W39-F1
#
_cell.length_a   1.000
_cell.length_b   1.000
_cell.length_c   1.000
_cell.angle_alpha   90.00
_cell.angle_beta   90.00
_cell.angle_gamma   90.00
#
_symmetry.space_group_name_H-M   'P 1'
#
loop_
_entity.id
_entity.type
_entity.pdbx_description
1 polymer ?
#
loop_
_entity_poly.entity_id
_entity_poly.type
_entity_poly.pdbx_seq_one_letter_code
_entity_poly.pdbx_strand_id
1 'polypeptide(L)'
;MSRTGGVIQPPQAEEVEIAAQTTRYRDHVIVCGAGELGLTVSEILRHAGVAHLLLEADAQKVEAARAAGAPVFHGDASRPDTLLAAGLTHAHLVVLTFAHAQQALRIAQAIAERRPALTLWVSCRSTTAADAFRAMPNVRVYQQSFAAAIGLAEQVMSTLGMSTELIEGHISAMRRRLDSSRFPGSSSS
;
A
#
# COMPACT_ATOMS: atom_id res chain seq x y z
N MET A 1 -24.48 -26.34 15.52
CA MET A 1 -23.72 -25.33 16.29
C MET A 1 -22.37 -25.93 16.62
N SER A 2 -21.30 -25.59 15.90
CA SER A 2 -19.93 -26.00 16.25
C SER A 2 -19.03 -24.78 16.16
N ARG A 3 -18.73 -24.19 17.32
CA ARG A 3 -17.62 -23.25 17.48
C ARG A 3 -16.36 -24.09 17.52
N THR A 4 -15.68 -24.23 16.38
CA THR A 4 -14.30 -24.72 16.39
C THR A 4 -13.46 -23.57 16.94
N GLY A 5 -13.04 -23.70 18.20
CA GLY A 5 -12.09 -22.78 18.81
C GLY A 5 -10.83 -22.73 17.95
N GLY A 6 -10.59 -21.59 17.31
CA GLY A 6 -9.33 -21.33 16.64
C GLY A 6 -8.22 -21.44 17.66
N VAL A 7 -7.27 -22.34 17.43
CA VAL A 7 -6.04 -22.41 18.21
C VAL A 7 -5.36 -21.04 18.09
N ILE A 8 -5.37 -20.26 19.17
CA ILE A 8 -4.61 -19.00 19.23
C ILE A 8 -3.15 -19.42 19.24
N GLN A 9 -2.50 -19.34 18.09
CA GLN A 9 -1.08 -19.60 17.98
C GLN A 9 -0.35 -18.51 18.78
N PRO A 10 0.63 -18.86 19.62
CA PRO A 10 1.38 -17.86 20.38
C PRO A 10 2.03 -16.85 19.42
N PRO A 11 2.11 -15.56 19.82
CA PRO A 11 2.68 -14.52 18.97
C PRO A 11 4.13 -14.86 18.63
N GLN A 12 4.50 -14.58 17.39
CA GLN A 12 5.89 -14.75 16.92
C GLN A 12 6.79 -13.69 17.57
N ALA A 13 8.08 -13.98 17.70
CA ALA A 13 9.04 -13.05 18.31
C ALA A 13 9.04 -11.69 17.59
N GLU A 14 8.92 -11.71 16.26
CA GLU A 14 8.78 -10.54 15.41
C GLU A 14 7.55 -9.69 15.76
N GLU A 15 6.39 -10.32 15.99
CA GLU A 15 5.15 -9.62 16.34
C GLU A 15 5.28 -8.90 17.69
N VAL A 16 5.97 -9.50 18.66
CA VAL A 16 6.27 -8.88 19.96
C VAL A 16 7.21 -7.68 19.78
N GLU A 17 8.25 -7.82 18.97
CA GLU A 17 9.20 -6.74 18.68
C GLU A 17 8.51 -5.57 17.97
N ILE A 18 7.69 -5.85 16.95
CA ILE A 18 6.90 -4.84 16.24
C ILE A 18 6.01 -4.11 17.25
N ALA A 19 5.19 -4.83 18.01
CA ALA A 19 4.24 -4.23 18.94
C ALA A 19 4.94 -3.33 19.98
N ALA A 20 6.09 -3.75 20.51
CA ALA A 20 6.86 -2.96 21.46
C ALA A 20 7.32 -1.61 20.88
N GLN A 21 7.73 -1.60 19.60
CA GLN A 21 8.25 -0.40 18.93
C GLN A 21 7.14 0.47 18.33
N THR A 22 6.00 -0.11 17.98
CA THR A 22 4.86 0.58 17.34
C THR A 22 3.75 0.97 18.34
N THR A 23 3.88 0.64 19.63
CA THR A 23 2.84 0.87 20.65
C THR A 23 2.26 2.30 20.63
N ARG A 24 3.10 3.30 20.29
CA ARG A 24 2.73 4.73 20.26
C ARG A 24 2.23 5.22 18.90
N TYR A 25 2.30 4.41 17.85
CA TYR A 25 1.89 4.81 16.51
C TYR A 25 0.38 4.99 16.45
N ARG A 26 -0.07 6.14 15.93
CA ARG A 26 -1.46 6.52 15.72
C ARG A 26 -1.54 7.28 14.40
N ASP A 27 -2.65 7.14 13.70
CA ASP A 27 -2.93 7.82 12.42
C ASP A 27 -1.80 7.68 11.40
N HIS A 28 -1.07 6.56 11.45
CA HIS A 28 0.08 6.27 10.59
C HIS A 28 -0.30 5.44 9.37
N VAL A 29 0.62 5.41 8.40
CA VAL A 29 0.52 4.54 7.23
C VAL A 29 1.28 3.24 7.48
N ILE A 30 0.64 2.10 7.22
CA ILE A 30 1.34 0.80 7.16
C ILE A 30 1.61 0.48 5.69
N VAL A 31 2.89 0.37 5.32
CA VAL A 31 3.31 -0.04 3.97
C VAL A 31 3.74 -1.51 4.03
N CYS A 32 3.05 -2.37 3.31
CA CYS A 32 3.37 -3.79 3.25
C CYS A 32 4.25 -4.06 2.02
N GLY A 33 5.52 -4.39 2.28
CA GLY A 33 6.58 -4.63 1.31
C GLY A 33 7.64 -3.52 1.32
N ALA A 34 8.91 -3.90 1.45
CA ALA A 34 10.10 -3.03 1.37
C ALA A 34 10.91 -3.28 0.08
N GLY A 35 10.21 -3.59 -1.01
CA GLY A 35 10.79 -3.54 -2.35
C GLY A 35 10.90 -2.11 -2.88
N GLU A 36 11.35 -1.96 -4.13
CA GLU A 36 11.57 -0.66 -4.79
C GLU A 36 10.39 0.31 -4.64
N LEU A 37 9.16 -0.13 -4.93
CA LEU A 37 7.97 0.71 -4.81
C LEU A 37 7.68 1.10 -3.35
N GLY A 38 7.81 0.16 -2.41
CA GLY A 38 7.56 0.41 -0.99
C GLY A 38 8.58 1.36 -0.36
N LEU A 39 9.85 1.21 -0.72
CA LEU A 39 10.93 2.10 -0.29
C LEU A 39 10.76 3.50 -0.86
N THR A 40 10.41 3.62 -2.14
CA THR A 40 10.12 4.93 -2.77
C THR A 40 8.94 5.62 -2.09
N VAL A 41 7.86 4.89 -1.80
CA VAL A 41 6.71 5.43 -1.04
C VAL A 41 7.15 5.88 0.36
N SER A 42 7.92 5.05 1.08
CA SER A 42 8.43 5.39 2.41
C SER A 42 9.30 6.65 2.39
N GLU A 43 10.20 6.77 1.42
CA GLU A 43 11.07 7.93 1.29
C GLU A 43 10.27 9.22 1.08
N ILE A 44 9.27 9.20 0.20
CA ILE A 44 8.39 10.35 -0.05
C ILE A 44 7.59 10.70 1.21
N LEU A 45 7.03 9.71 1.90
CA LEU A 45 6.28 9.93 3.15
C LEU A 45 7.17 10.49 4.25
N ARG A 46 8.43 10.02 4.35
CA ARG A 46 9.42 10.53 5.29
C ARG A 46 9.73 12.00 5.03
N HIS A 47 9.96 12.39 3.78
CA HIS A 47 10.20 13.78 3.41
C HIS A 47 8.99 14.67 3.66
N ALA A 48 7.77 14.13 3.52
CA ALA A 48 6.52 14.83 3.82
C ALA A 48 6.17 14.89 5.32
N GLY A 49 6.97 14.29 6.21
CA GLY A 49 6.69 14.24 7.64
C GLY A 49 5.50 13.34 8.02
N VAL A 50 5.10 12.42 7.13
CA VAL A 50 3.97 11.51 7.37
C VAL A 50 4.46 10.30 8.16
N ALA A 51 3.86 10.06 9.34
CA ALA A 51 4.17 8.90 10.17
C ALA A 51 3.80 7.60 9.43
N HIS A 52 4.79 6.71 9.28
CA HIS A 52 4.59 5.44 8.59
C HIS A 52 5.60 4.38 9.07
N LEU A 53 5.33 3.13 8.71
CA LEU A 53 6.26 2.02 8.85
C LEU A 53 6.14 1.07 7.66
N LEU A 54 7.16 0.23 7.46
CA LEU A 54 7.11 -0.88 6.51
C LEU A 54 7.09 -2.23 7.21
N LEU A 55 6.37 -3.19 6.64
CA LEU A 55 6.45 -4.61 6.97
C LEU A 55 7.07 -5.37 5.81
N GLU A 56 8.13 -6.14 6.06
CA GLU A 56 8.80 -6.96 5.05
C GLU A 56 9.15 -8.34 5.62
N ALA A 57 8.86 -9.39 4.87
CA ALA A 57 9.06 -10.78 5.30
C ALA A 57 10.45 -11.31 4.94
N ASP A 58 11.16 -10.64 4.02
CA ASP A 58 12.53 -10.98 3.66
C ASP A 58 13.52 -10.22 4.56
N ALA A 59 14.17 -10.95 5.47
CA ALA A 59 15.14 -10.39 6.41
C ALA A 59 16.31 -9.65 5.72
N GLN A 60 16.73 -10.06 4.52
CA GLN A 60 17.80 -9.35 3.80
C GLN A 60 17.33 -7.98 3.32
N LYS A 61 16.08 -7.89 2.84
CA LYS A 61 15.48 -6.60 2.46
C LYS A 61 15.23 -5.70 3.65
N VAL A 62 14.84 -6.27 4.80
CA VAL A 62 14.71 -5.51 6.05
C VAL A 62 16.04 -4.87 6.41
N GLU A 63 17.14 -5.63 6.40
CA GLU A 63 18.45 -5.10 6.75
C GLU A 63 18.89 -3.99 5.79
N ALA A 64 18.75 -4.21 4.47
CA ALA A 64 19.06 -3.20 3.48
C ALA A 64 18.22 -1.92 3.65
N ALA A 65 16.92 -2.07 3.93
CA ALA A 65 16.02 -0.95 4.15
C ALA A 65 16.32 -0.19 5.46
N ARG A 66 16.68 -0.90 6.54
CA ARG A 66 17.15 -0.28 7.80
C ARG A 66 18.43 0.50 7.59
N ALA A 67 19.39 -0.05 6.84
CA ALA A 67 20.63 0.65 6.49
C ALA A 67 20.38 1.93 5.69
N ALA A 68 19.29 1.98 4.90
CA ALA A 68 18.83 3.18 4.20
C ALA A 68 17.99 4.13 5.08
N GLY A 69 17.81 3.84 6.37
CA GLY A 69 17.07 4.67 7.32
C GLY A 69 15.55 4.54 7.23
N ALA A 70 15.03 3.51 6.55
CA ALA A 70 13.59 3.27 6.47
C ALA A 70 13.05 2.68 7.80
N PRO A 71 11.85 3.10 8.25
CA PRO A 71 11.20 2.55 9.45
C PRO A 71 10.57 1.18 9.15
N VAL A 72 11.40 0.16 8.92
CA VAL A 72 10.98 -1.18 8.50
C VAL A 72 11.10 -2.20 9.63
N PHE A 73 10.12 -3.11 9.67
CA PHE A 73 10.08 -4.24 10.56
C PHE A 73 10.03 -5.55 9.79
N HIS A 74 10.70 -6.55 10.34
CA HIS A 74 10.61 -7.92 9.84
C HIS A 74 9.26 -8.52 10.26
N GLY A 75 8.43 -8.91 9.30
CA GLY A 75 7.14 -9.55 9.57
C GLY A 75 6.29 -9.75 8.32
N ASP A 76 5.63 -10.91 8.24
CA ASP A 76 4.71 -11.23 7.15
C ASP A 76 3.36 -10.53 7.33
N ALA A 77 3.09 -9.51 6.50
CA ALA A 77 1.82 -8.78 6.47
C ALA A 77 0.61 -9.66 6.10
N SER A 78 0.81 -10.88 5.58
CA SER A 78 -0.27 -11.85 5.33
C SER A 78 -0.86 -12.44 6.60
N ARG A 79 -0.15 -12.29 7.73
CA ARG A 79 -0.63 -12.65 9.06
C ARG A 79 -1.38 -11.46 9.67
N PRO A 80 -2.65 -11.64 10.09
CA PRO A 80 -3.39 -10.58 10.74
C PRO A 80 -2.75 -10.06 12.04
N ASP A 81 -2.07 -10.93 12.77
CA ASP A 81 -1.41 -10.57 14.04
C ASP A 81 -0.21 -9.65 13.82
N THR A 82 0.56 -9.84 12.74
CA THR A 82 1.61 -8.90 12.32
C THR A 82 1.04 -7.51 12.03
N LEU A 83 -0.10 -7.42 11.33
CA LEU A 83 -0.75 -6.13 11.07
C LEU A 83 -1.26 -5.48 12.36
N LEU A 84 -1.82 -6.26 13.28
CA LEU A 84 -2.25 -5.77 14.59
C LEU A 84 -1.07 -5.27 15.43
N ALA A 85 0.03 -6.02 15.46
CA ALA A 85 1.28 -5.61 16.08
C ALA A 85 1.80 -4.31 15.45
N ALA A 86 1.67 -4.14 14.13
CA ALA A 86 2.00 -2.90 13.42
C ALA A 86 1.02 -1.74 13.69
N GLY A 87 0.03 -1.92 14.56
CA GLY A 87 -0.91 -0.88 14.96
C GLY A 87 -2.08 -0.70 13.99
N LEU A 88 -2.49 -1.72 13.22
CA LEU A 88 -3.63 -1.66 12.28
C LEU A 88 -4.89 -1.02 12.88
N THR A 89 -5.16 -1.26 14.17
CA THR A 89 -6.31 -0.71 14.88
C THR A 89 -6.33 0.83 14.88
N HIS A 90 -5.17 1.46 14.85
CA HIS A 90 -5.01 2.92 14.89
C HIS A 90 -4.40 3.51 13.61
N ALA A 91 -4.11 2.69 12.61
CA ALA A 91 -3.60 3.14 11.34
C ALA A 91 -4.63 4.00 10.60
N HIS A 92 -4.15 4.99 9.85
CA HIS A 92 -4.95 5.85 8.99
C HIS A 92 -5.29 5.16 7.65
N LEU A 93 -4.32 4.45 7.07
CA LEU A 93 -4.50 3.63 5.88
C LEU A 93 -3.40 2.56 5.78
N VAL A 94 -3.62 1.58 4.89
CA VAL A 94 -2.63 0.56 4.54
C VAL A 94 -2.30 0.64 3.04
N VAL A 95 -1.06 0.39 2.67
CA VAL A 95 -0.59 0.32 1.28
C VAL A 95 0.05 -1.04 1.01
N LEU A 96 -0.45 -1.80 0.03
CA LEU A 96 0.14 -3.07 -0.40
C LEU A 96 0.99 -2.85 -1.66
N THR A 97 2.31 -3.06 -1.57
CA THR A 97 3.26 -2.69 -2.63
C THR A 97 3.84 -3.89 -3.41
N PHE A 98 3.46 -5.13 -3.08
CA PHE A 98 3.98 -6.34 -3.73
C PHE A 98 3.05 -6.90 -4.83
N ALA A 99 3.64 -7.63 -5.77
CA ALA A 99 3.02 -8.00 -7.05
C ALA A 99 2.06 -9.21 -7.00
N HIS A 100 2.05 -9.99 -5.92
CA HIS A 100 1.25 -11.22 -5.85
C HIS A 100 -0.22 -10.94 -5.50
N ALA A 101 -1.06 -10.89 -6.53
CA ALA A 101 -2.50 -10.58 -6.41
C ALA A 101 -3.23 -11.41 -5.35
N GLN A 102 -2.95 -12.72 -5.26
CA GLN A 102 -3.61 -13.59 -4.30
C GLN A 102 -3.23 -13.29 -2.85
N GLN A 103 -1.96 -12.94 -2.59
CA GLN A 103 -1.52 -12.53 -1.26
C GLN A 103 -2.13 -11.19 -0.88
N ALA A 104 -2.14 -10.23 -1.81
CA ALA A 104 -2.75 -8.93 -1.60
C ALA A 104 -4.27 -9.04 -1.34
N LEU A 105 -4.97 -9.95 -2.04
CA LEU A 105 -6.39 -10.20 -1.81
C LEU A 105 -6.67 -10.77 -0.41
N ARG A 106 -5.86 -11.75 0.04
CA ARG A 106 -5.98 -12.31 1.40
C ARG A 106 -5.79 -11.23 2.46
N ILE A 107 -4.80 -10.36 2.28
CA ILE A 107 -4.52 -9.25 3.20
C ILE A 107 -5.67 -8.25 3.18
N ALA A 108 -6.15 -7.87 1.99
CA ALA A 108 -7.27 -6.95 1.85
C ALA A 108 -8.52 -7.46 2.55
N GLN A 109 -8.85 -8.75 2.40
CA GLN A 109 -9.97 -9.39 3.08
C GLN A 109 -9.78 -9.39 4.60
N ALA A 110 -8.60 -9.79 5.09
CA ALA A 110 -8.30 -9.81 6.52
C ALA A 110 -8.40 -8.42 7.17
N ILE A 111 -7.98 -7.37 6.44
CA ILE A 111 -8.14 -5.97 6.86
C ILE A 111 -9.61 -5.57 6.84
N ALA A 112 -10.35 -5.87 5.77
CA ALA A 112 -11.76 -5.50 5.65
C ALA A 112 -12.63 -6.14 6.75
N GLU A 113 -12.32 -7.37 7.18
CA GLU A 113 -12.99 -8.05 8.31
C GLU A 113 -12.80 -7.31 9.64
N ARG A 114 -11.64 -6.69 9.87
CA ARG A 114 -11.26 -6.06 11.15
C ARG A 114 -11.53 -4.55 11.16
N ARG A 115 -11.35 -3.91 10.01
CA ARG A 115 -11.37 -2.46 9.80
C ARG A 115 -12.07 -2.15 8.46
N PRO A 116 -13.40 -2.38 8.35
CA PRO A 116 -14.14 -2.26 7.08
C PRO A 116 -14.13 -0.85 6.48
N ALA A 117 -13.94 0.19 7.29
CA ALA A 117 -13.87 1.58 6.86
C ALA A 117 -12.43 2.06 6.55
N LEU A 118 -11.41 1.27 6.86
CA LEU A 118 -10.01 1.67 6.65
C LEU A 118 -9.68 1.64 5.16
N THR A 119 -9.17 2.75 4.65
CA THR A 119 -8.75 2.82 3.24
C THR A 119 -7.53 1.93 3.02
N LEU A 120 -7.59 1.11 1.98
CA LEU A 120 -6.50 0.24 1.55
C LEU A 120 -6.09 0.62 0.14
N TRP A 121 -4.82 0.98 -0.07
CA TRP A 121 -4.24 1.09 -1.40
C TRP A 121 -3.59 -0.22 -1.80
N VAL A 122 -3.89 -0.71 -3.00
CA VAL A 122 -3.26 -1.92 -3.55
C VAL A 122 -2.60 -1.56 -4.88
N SER A 123 -1.28 -1.77 -4.95
CA SER A 123 -0.58 -1.64 -6.22
C SER A 123 -0.78 -2.91 -7.07
N CYS A 124 -1.04 -2.73 -8.37
CA CYS A 124 -1.26 -3.83 -9.31
C CYS A 124 -0.44 -3.61 -10.57
N ARG A 125 0.33 -4.63 -10.99
CA ARG A 125 1.10 -4.58 -12.24
C ARG A 125 0.23 -4.71 -13.49
N SER A 126 -0.86 -5.48 -13.41
CA SER A 126 -1.76 -5.78 -14.52
C SER A 126 -3.22 -5.44 -14.20
N THR A 127 -4.02 -5.19 -15.24
CA THR A 127 -5.47 -4.95 -15.19
C THR A 127 -6.27 -6.12 -14.65
N THR A 128 -5.86 -7.37 -14.92
CA THR A 128 -6.64 -8.56 -14.59
C THR A 128 -6.80 -8.82 -13.09
N ALA A 129 -5.83 -8.38 -12.27
CA ALA A 129 -5.92 -8.48 -10.81
C ALA A 129 -6.81 -7.38 -10.19
N ALA A 130 -7.04 -6.28 -10.91
CA ALA A 130 -7.68 -5.08 -10.36
C ALA A 130 -9.17 -5.28 -10.06
N ASP A 131 -9.87 -6.14 -10.81
CA ASP A 131 -11.33 -6.29 -10.69
C ASP A 131 -11.74 -6.92 -9.36
N ALA A 132 -10.97 -7.89 -8.86
CA ALA A 132 -11.19 -8.48 -7.54
C ALA A 132 -11.09 -7.44 -6.41
N PHE A 133 -10.16 -6.48 -6.54
CA PHE A 133 -10.00 -5.40 -5.57
C PHE A 133 -11.07 -4.31 -5.73
N ARG A 134 -11.52 -4.01 -6.95
CA ARG A 134 -12.56 -3.01 -7.22
C ARG A 134 -13.92 -3.38 -6.63
N ALA A 135 -14.19 -4.67 -6.42
CA ALA A 135 -15.40 -5.12 -5.75
C ALA A 135 -15.40 -4.78 -4.23
N MET A 136 -14.27 -4.38 -3.66
CA MET A 136 -14.15 -4.06 -2.25
C MET A 136 -14.26 -2.54 -2.03
N PRO A 137 -15.25 -2.05 -1.25
CA PRO A 137 -15.60 -0.62 -1.21
C PRO A 137 -14.50 0.27 -0.60
N ASN A 138 -13.68 -0.28 0.30
CA ASN A 138 -12.60 0.44 0.97
C ASN A 138 -11.24 0.29 0.27
N VAL A 139 -11.18 -0.39 -0.88
CA VAL A 139 -9.94 -0.68 -1.60
C VAL A 139 -9.79 0.24 -2.81
N ARG A 140 -8.64 0.89 -2.90
CA ARG A 140 -8.21 1.74 -4.00
C ARG A 140 -7.07 1.06 -4.74
N VAL A 141 -7.20 0.95 -6.06
CA VAL A 141 -6.19 0.28 -6.89
C VAL A 141 -5.27 1.30 -7.53
N TYR A 142 -3.97 1.12 -7.36
CA TYR A 142 -2.92 1.83 -8.08
C TYR A 142 -2.35 0.94 -9.19
N GLN A 143 -2.64 1.25 -10.46
CA GLN A 143 -2.12 0.48 -11.60
C GLN A 143 -0.74 0.98 -12.02
N GLN A 144 0.29 0.16 -11.80
CA GLN A 144 1.69 0.52 -12.04
C GLN A 144 1.98 0.72 -13.54
N SER A 145 1.46 -0.17 -14.41
CA SER A 145 1.68 -0.09 -15.86
C SER A 145 1.16 1.21 -16.47
N PHE A 146 0.03 1.70 -15.97
CA PHE A 146 -0.53 2.96 -16.42
C PHE A 146 0.30 4.16 -15.93
N ALA A 147 0.72 4.17 -14.67
CA ALA A 147 1.60 5.21 -14.15
C ALA A 147 2.92 5.28 -14.93
N ALA A 148 3.49 4.12 -15.26
CA ALA A 148 4.67 4.02 -16.11
C ALA A 148 4.41 4.55 -17.54
N ALA A 149 3.26 4.25 -18.14
CA ALA A 149 2.89 4.76 -19.46
C ALA A 149 2.74 6.29 -19.47
N ILE A 150 2.15 6.88 -18.43
CA ILE A 150 2.08 8.35 -18.28
C ILE A 150 3.49 8.94 -18.19
N GLY A 151 4.35 8.40 -17.33
CA GLY A 151 5.71 8.88 -17.18
C GLY A 151 6.52 8.76 -18.47
N LEU A 152 6.34 7.68 -19.23
CA LEU A 152 6.98 7.52 -20.54
C LEU A 152 6.46 8.56 -21.55
N ALA A 153 5.15 8.80 -21.61
CA ALA A 153 4.56 9.80 -22.50
C ALA A 153 5.08 11.22 -22.18
N GLU A 154 5.26 11.54 -20.89
CA GLU A 154 5.87 12.79 -20.43
C GLU A 154 7.27 12.97 -21.03
N GLN A 155 8.13 11.96 -20.92
CA GLN A 155 9.49 12.01 -21.45
C GLN A 155 9.51 12.15 -22.98
N VAL A 156 8.62 11.46 -23.68
CA VAL A 156 8.48 11.57 -25.14
C VAL A 156 8.07 12.98 -25.55
N MET A 157 7.04 13.56 -24.92
CA MET A 157 6.59 14.93 -25.23
C MET A 157 7.66 15.98 -24.92
N SER A 158 8.36 15.84 -23.80
CA SER A 158 9.49 16.69 -23.43
C SER A 158 10.60 16.64 -24.47
N THR A 159 10.96 15.43 -24.93
CA THR A 159 11.98 15.23 -25.97
C THR A 159 11.58 15.85 -27.31
N LEU A 160 10.29 15.91 -27.62
CA LEU A 160 9.74 16.57 -28.81
C LEU A 160 9.68 18.11 -28.67
N GLY A 161 10.13 18.67 -27.55
CA GLY A 161 10.18 20.12 -27.32
C GLY A 161 8.84 20.75 -26.92
N MET A 162 7.88 19.97 -26.44
CA MET A 162 6.60 20.49 -25.95
C MET A 162 6.78 21.24 -24.62
N SER A 163 5.94 22.25 -24.37
CA SER A 163 6.01 23.02 -23.12
C SER A 163 5.51 22.21 -21.92
N THR A 164 6.06 22.49 -20.73
CA THR A 164 5.64 21.86 -19.48
C THR A 164 4.14 22.01 -19.23
N GLU A 165 3.57 23.19 -19.49
CA GLU A 165 2.14 23.44 -19.32
C GLU A 165 1.26 22.52 -20.21
N LEU A 166 1.66 22.32 -21.47
CA LEU A 166 0.94 21.43 -22.39
C LEU A 166 1.04 19.97 -21.94
N ILE A 167 2.23 19.54 -21.53
CA ILE A 167 2.51 18.20 -21.00
C ILE A 167 1.66 17.92 -19.76
N GLU A 168 1.69 18.83 -18.78
CA GLU A 168 0.90 18.75 -17.55
C GLU A 168 -0.61 18.71 -17.85
N GLY A 169 -1.06 19.49 -18.83
CA GLY A 169 -2.45 19.47 -19.31
C GLY A 169 -2.89 18.08 -19.79
N HIS A 170 -2.09 17.45 -20.66
CA HIS A 170 -2.38 16.11 -21.17
C HIS A 170 -2.30 15.03 -20.10
N ILE A 171 -1.26 15.05 -19.25
CA ILE A 171 -1.08 14.09 -18.16
C ILE A 171 -2.24 14.19 -17.16
N SER A 172 -2.61 15.41 -16.77
CA SER A 172 -3.70 15.66 -15.83
C SER A 172 -5.05 15.21 -16.39
N ALA A 173 -5.30 15.44 -17.69
CA ALA A 173 -6.51 14.94 -18.34
C ALA A 173 -6.57 13.41 -18.34
N MET A 174 -5.44 12.74 -18.59
CA MET A 174 -5.35 11.28 -18.60
C MET A 174 -5.54 10.67 -17.20
N ARG A 175 -4.96 11.31 -16.16
CA ARG A 175 -5.18 10.93 -14.75
C ARG A 175 -6.66 11.04 -14.35
N ARG A 176 -7.31 12.18 -14.64
CA ARG A 176 -8.74 12.40 -14.33
C ARG A 176 -9.66 11.35 -14.95
N ARG A 177 -9.40 10.96 -16.20
CA ARG A 177 -10.19 9.93 -16.90
C ARG A 177 -10.09 8.55 -16.23
N LEU A 178 -8.95 8.25 -15.61
CA LEU A 178 -8.81 7.03 -14.83
C LEU A 178 -9.44 7.11 -13.45
N ASP A 179 -9.34 8.25 -12.78
CA ASP A 179 -9.99 8.42 -11.47
C ASP A 179 -11.51 8.35 -11.60
N SER A 180 -12.09 8.97 -12.64
CA SER A 180 -13.54 8.93 -12.89
C SER A 180 -14.06 7.55 -13.30
N SER A 181 -13.27 6.77 -14.04
CA SER A 181 -13.63 5.37 -14.37
C SER A 181 -13.45 4.40 -13.20
N ARG A 182 -12.69 4.77 -12.16
CA ARG A 182 -12.52 3.99 -10.92
C ARG A 182 -13.50 4.39 -9.82
N PHE A 183 -14.03 5.61 -9.85
CA PHE A 183 -14.94 6.15 -8.83
C PHE A 183 -16.16 6.86 -9.47
N PRO A 184 -17.11 6.11 -10.07
CA PRO A 184 -18.36 6.70 -10.54
C PRO A 184 -19.15 7.24 -9.33
N GLY A 185 -19.11 8.55 -9.10
CA GLY A 185 -19.86 9.24 -8.04
C GLY A 185 -19.06 10.14 -7.10
N SER A 186 -17.73 10.27 -7.25
CA SER A 186 -16.95 11.26 -6.46
C SER A 186 -16.99 12.66 -7.08
N SER A 187 -18.18 13.20 -7.35
CA SER A 187 -18.34 14.64 -7.43
C SER A 187 -18.30 15.18 -6.00
N SER A 188 -17.20 15.83 -5.64
CA SER A 188 -17.05 16.59 -4.39
C SER A 188 -18.24 17.51 -4.19
N SER A 189 -18.95 17.32 -3.06
CA SER A 189 -19.74 18.37 -2.42
C SER A 189 -18.83 19.22 -1.54
#